data_AF-A0A2X2VBI8-F1
#
_entry.id   AF-A0A2X2VBI8-F1
#
_cell.length_a   1.000
_cell.length_b   1.000
_cell.length_c   1.000
_cell.angle_alpha   90.00
_cell.angle_beta   90.00
_cell.angle_gamma   90.00
#
_symmetry.space_group_name_H-M   'P 1'
#
loop_
_entity.id
_entity.type
_entity.pdbx_description
1 polymer ?
#
loop_
_entity_poly.entity_id
_entity_poly.type
_entity_poly.pdbx_seq_one_letter_code
_entity_poly.pdbx_strand_id
1 'polypeptide(L)'
;MVGIFPQWEEVELKKIASKVNTKNRDNSVSTVLTNSATQGIVSQQSYFEREIVTESNLTGYYVVRIGDFVYNPRISSTAPVGPIKMNELTQGVMSPLYTVFSF
;
A
#
# COMPACT_ATOMS: atom_id res chain seq x y z
N MET A 1 -2.61 10.04 35.59
CA MET A 1 -3.94 10.21 34.98
C MET A 1 -4.15 9.05 34.03
N VAL A 2 -5.17 8.22 34.27
CA VAL A 2 -5.60 7.20 33.30
C VAL A 2 -6.58 7.90 32.37
N GLY A 3 -6.27 7.99 31.07
CA GLY A 3 -7.16 8.62 30.10
C GLY A 3 -8.46 7.82 29.99
N ILE A 4 -9.59 8.46 30.29
CA ILE A 4 -10.91 7.89 30.00
C ILE A 4 -11.19 8.16 28.52
N PHE A 5 -11.05 7.13 27.69
CA PHE A 5 -11.47 7.19 26.28
C PHE A 5 -12.92 6.72 26.15
N PRO A 6 -13.69 7.26 25.19
CA PRO A 6 -15.00 6.72 24.86
C PRO A 6 -14.90 5.25 24.41
N GLN A 7 -16.01 4.52 24.47
CA GLN A 7 -16.10 3.16 23.93
C GLN A 7 -15.84 3.19 22.41
N TRP A 8 -15.09 2.20 21.91
CA TRP A 8 -14.88 2.03 20.47
C TRP A 8 -16.17 1.60 19.78
N GLU A 9 -16.36 2.08 18.56
CA GLU A 9 -17.45 1.67 17.67
C GLU A 9 -16.91 0.94 16.44
N GLU A 10 -17.69 -0.02 15.92
CA GLU A 10 -17.38 -0.69 14.66
C GLU A 10 -17.96 0.11 13.50
N VAL A 11 -17.08 0.53 12.59
CA VAL A 11 -17.44 1.32 11.40
C VAL A 11 -16.88 0.67 10.15
N GLU A 12 -17.68 0.61 9.09
CA GLU A 12 -17.20 0.15 7.78
C GLU A 12 -16.09 1.10 7.29
N LEU A 13 -14.93 0.55 6.89
CA LEU A 13 -13.78 1.35 6.44
C LEU A 13 -14.13 2.40 5.38
N LYS A 14 -15.01 2.05 4.42
CA LYS A 14 -15.47 2.98 3.36
C LYS A 14 -16.19 4.24 3.87
N LYS A 15 -16.63 4.26 5.13
CA LYS A 15 -17.27 5.44 5.75
C LYS A 15 -16.25 6.47 6.25
N ILE A 16 -15.01 6.04 6.50
CA ILE A 16 -13.96 6.85 7.10
C ILE A 16 -12.69 6.95 6.24
N ALA A 17 -12.63 6.20 5.13
CA ALA A 17 -11.51 6.20 4.21
C ALA A 17 -11.99 6.24 2.76
N SER A 18 -11.18 6.88 1.91
CA SER A 18 -11.40 7.01 0.47
C SER A 18 -10.39 6.18 -0.30
N LYS A 19 -10.85 5.47 -1.34
CA LYS A 19 -9.96 4.72 -2.21
C LYS A 19 -9.08 5.68 -3.03
N VAL A 20 -7.77 5.43 -3.05
CA VAL A 20 -6.84 6.13 -3.94
C VAL A 20 -6.92 5.49 -5.32
N ASN A 21 -7.41 6.26 -6.29
CA ASN A 21 -7.57 5.81 -7.68
C ASN A 21 -6.63 6.55 -8.66
N THR A 22 -5.75 7.42 -8.16
CA THR A 22 -4.76 8.12 -8.98
C THR A 22 -3.84 7.10 -9.63
N LYS A 23 -3.85 7.06 -10.96
CA LYS A 23 -3.01 6.15 -11.73
C LYS A 23 -1.79 6.89 -12.28
N ASN A 24 -0.66 6.20 -12.29
CA ASN A 24 0.55 6.65 -12.93
C ASN A 24 0.30 6.79 -14.45
N ARG A 25 0.78 7.88 -15.01
CA ARG A 25 0.73 8.21 -16.44
C ARG A 25 2.10 8.71 -16.85
N ASP A 26 2.47 8.43 -18.11
CA ASP A 26 3.72 8.88 -18.72
C ASP A 26 4.98 8.50 -17.92
N ASN A 27 4.90 7.44 -17.12
CA ASN A 27 5.93 7.00 -16.18
C ASN A 27 6.46 8.14 -15.26
N SER A 28 5.60 9.10 -14.90
CA SER A 28 5.95 10.23 -14.02
C SER A 28 6.44 9.82 -12.63
N VAL A 29 6.09 8.61 -12.18
CA VAL A 29 6.65 7.98 -10.98
C VAL A 29 7.24 6.62 -11.36
N SER A 30 8.51 6.40 -11.00
CA SER A 30 9.29 5.20 -11.35
C SER A 30 9.59 4.27 -10.17
N THR A 31 9.55 4.78 -8.93
CA THR A 31 9.80 3.97 -7.73
C THR A 31 8.67 2.98 -7.52
N VAL A 32 8.93 1.69 -7.76
CA VAL A 32 7.94 0.63 -7.51
C VAL A 32 8.04 0.14 -6.08
N LEU A 33 6.91 0.16 -5.38
CA LEU A 33 6.79 -0.31 -4.01
C LEU A 33 6.06 -1.66 -3.97
N THR A 34 6.26 -2.41 -2.88
CA THR A 34 5.49 -3.61 -2.56
C THR A 34 5.12 -3.63 -1.08
N ASN A 35 4.04 -4.33 -0.73
CA ASN A 35 3.65 -4.56 0.67
C ASN A 35 3.99 -5.99 1.07
N SER A 36 5.13 -6.15 1.75
CA SER A 36 5.61 -7.39 2.33
C SER A 36 4.83 -7.74 3.60
N ALA A 37 4.44 -9.00 3.73
CA ALA A 37 3.79 -9.51 4.94
C ALA A 37 4.64 -9.39 6.21
N THR A 38 5.97 -9.29 6.08
CA THR A 38 6.90 -9.25 7.22
C THR A 38 7.57 -7.89 7.40
N GLN A 39 7.77 -7.13 6.31
CA GLN A 39 8.50 -5.86 6.35
C GLN A 39 7.62 -4.64 6.07
N GLY A 40 6.35 -4.83 5.70
CA GLY A 40 5.47 -3.73 5.32
C GLY A 40 5.84 -3.13 3.96
N ILE A 41 5.79 -1.80 3.85
CA ILE A 41 6.06 -1.09 2.59
C ILE A 41 7.56 -1.01 2.34
N VAL A 42 8.01 -1.58 1.23
CA VAL A 42 9.42 -1.60 0.82
C VAL A 42 9.57 -1.34 -0.68
N SER A 43 10.75 -0.89 -1.09
CA SER A 43 11.11 -0.83 -2.52
C SER A 43 11.15 -2.23 -3.11
N GLN A 44 10.44 -2.45 -4.23
CA GLN A 44 10.41 -3.75 -4.89
C GLN A 44 11.81 -4.18 -5.35
N GLN A 45 12.59 -3.24 -5.88
CA GLN A 45 13.96 -3.49 -6.35
C GLN A 45 14.88 -3.96 -5.22
N SER A 46 14.76 -3.38 -4.02
CA SER A 46 15.58 -3.75 -2.87
C SER A 46 15.13 -5.05 -2.21
N TYR A 47 13.86 -5.44 -2.40
CA TYR A 47 13.26 -6.61 -1.75
C TYR A 47 13.42 -7.90 -2.55
N PHE A 48 13.43 -7.82 -3.89
CA PHE A 48 13.66 -8.97 -4.76
C PHE A 48 15.07 -8.88 -5.36
N GLU A 49 16.00 -9.73 -4.91
CA GLU A 49 17.38 -9.81 -5.47
C GLU A 49 17.41 -10.20 -6.96
N ARG A 50 16.29 -10.67 -7.51
CA ARG A 50 16.11 -10.91 -8.95
C ARG A 50 15.46 -9.69 -9.57
N GLU A 51 15.95 -9.27 -10.73
CA GLU A 51 15.28 -8.36 -11.67
C GLU A 51 13.80 -8.76 -11.81
N ILE A 52 12.95 -8.19 -10.98
CA ILE A 52 11.51 -8.12 -11.20
C ILE A 52 11.17 -6.63 -11.20
N VAL A 53 11.87 -5.93 -12.10
CA VAL A 53 11.23 -4.89 -12.88
C VAL A 53 11.56 -5.30 -14.30
N THR A 54 10.74 -6.19 -14.87
CA THR A 54 10.52 -6.11 -16.32
C THR A 54 10.32 -4.63 -16.59
N GLU A 55 11.13 -4.06 -17.48
CA GLU A 55 11.05 -2.69 -18.02
C GLU A 55 9.64 -2.44 -18.57
N SER A 56 8.67 -2.38 -17.67
CA SER A 56 7.27 -2.55 -17.95
C SER A 56 6.62 -1.22 -17.73
N ASN A 57 5.80 -0.87 -18.70
CA ASN A 57 4.97 0.30 -18.66
C ASN A 57 4.22 0.38 -17.31
N LEU A 58 4.64 1.30 -16.44
CA LEU A 58 4.04 1.51 -15.11
C LEU A 58 2.72 2.30 -15.23
N THR A 59 2.29 2.64 -16.45
CA THR A 59 0.99 3.25 -16.71
C THR A 59 -0.11 2.38 -16.10
N GLY A 60 -0.97 3.03 -15.33
CA GLY A 60 -2.12 2.37 -14.71
C GLY A 60 -1.87 1.85 -13.30
N TYR A 61 -0.63 1.77 -12.83
CA TYR A 61 -0.31 1.50 -11.41
C TYR A 61 -0.83 2.64 -10.54
N TYR A 62 -1.22 2.36 -9.30
CA TYR A 62 -1.65 3.42 -8.39
C TYR A 62 -0.46 4.24 -7.90
N VAL A 63 -0.57 5.56 -7.94
CA VAL A 63 0.38 6.47 -7.29
C VAL A 63 0.05 6.48 -5.81
N VAL A 64 1.01 6.10 -4.99
CA VAL A 64 0.89 6.01 -3.52
C VAL A 64 1.78 7.05 -2.90
N ARG A 65 1.21 7.90 -2.04
CA ARG A 65 1.89 8.96 -1.31
C ARG A 65 2.25 8.51 0.10
N ILE A 66 3.10 9.28 0.78
CA ILE A 66 3.33 9.08 2.21
C ILE A 66 2.00 9.33 2.94
N GLY A 67 1.62 8.43 3.84
CA GLY A 67 0.35 8.43 4.58
C GLY A 67 -0.76 7.58 3.95
N ASP A 68 -0.64 7.17 2.69
CA ASP A 68 -1.59 6.24 2.08
C ASP A 68 -1.41 4.83 2.67
N PHE A 69 -2.52 4.12 2.86
CA PHE A 69 -2.54 2.73 3.27
C PHE A 69 -2.62 1.80 2.06
N VAL A 70 -1.86 0.71 2.10
CA VAL A 70 -1.83 -0.30 1.05
C VAL A 70 -2.23 -1.64 1.64
N TYR A 71 -3.27 -2.26 1.06
CA TYR A 71 -3.71 -3.61 1.35
C TYR A 71 -3.33 -4.54 0.20
N ASN A 72 -2.62 -5.63 0.54
CA ASN A 72 -2.33 -6.73 -0.36
C ASN A 72 -3.23 -7.93 0.04
N PRO A 73 -4.17 -8.38 -0.82
CA PRO A 73 -5.10 -9.45 -0.48
C PRO A 73 -4.45 -10.84 -0.42
N ARG A 74 -3.14 -10.95 -0.68
CA ARG A 74 -2.43 -12.22 -0.61
C ARG A 74 -2.26 -12.66 0.85
N ILE A 75 -2.94 -13.74 1.19
CA ILE A 75 -2.86 -14.40 2.49
C ILE A 75 -1.54 -15.18 2.62
N SER A 76 -0.98 -15.18 3.83
CA SER A 76 0.17 -16.01 4.20
C SER A 76 0.05 -16.44 5.67
N SER A 77 0.93 -17.33 6.14
CA SER A 77 0.97 -17.74 7.54
C SER A 77 1.19 -16.57 8.51
N THR A 78 1.93 -15.55 8.09
CA THR A 78 2.19 -14.33 8.88
C THR A 78 1.18 -13.21 8.64
N ALA A 79 0.29 -13.35 7.65
CA ALA A 79 -0.77 -12.39 7.33
C ALA A 79 -2.04 -13.13 6.87
N PRO A 80 -2.84 -13.68 7.81
CA PRO A 80 -4.00 -14.53 7.50
C PRO A 80 -5.14 -13.81 6.76
N VAL A 81 -5.17 -12.48 6.84
CA VAL A 81 -6.13 -11.61 6.14
C VAL A 81 -5.45 -10.68 5.14
N GLY A 82 -4.19 -10.98 4.76
CA GLY A 82 -3.34 -10.12 3.94
C GLY A 82 -2.77 -8.92 4.72
N PRO A 83 -1.58 -8.41 4.36
CA PRO A 83 -0.99 -7.28 5.07
C PRO A 83 -1.65 -5.95 4.68
N ILE A 84 -1.84 -5.10 5.68
CA ILE A 84 -2.25 -3.69 5.52
C ILE A 84 -1.17 -2.84 6.20
N LYS A 85 -0.60 -1.88 5.47
CA LYS A 85 0.44 -1.00 6.03
C LYS A 85 0.35 0.40 5.42
N MET A 86 0.59 1.41 6.26
CA MET A 86 0.77 2.79 5.82
C MET A 86 2.12 2.96 5.12
N ASN A 87 2.13 3.69 4.01
CA ASN A 87 3.35 4.08 3.33
C ASN A 87 4.02 5.22 4.07
N GLU A 88 5.16 4.93 4.69
CA GLU A 88 6.00 5.90 5.41
C GLU A 88 7.33 6.16 4.67
N LEU A 89 7.55 5.50 3.53
CA LEU A 89 8.85 5.44 2.86
C LEU A 89 9.05 6.60 1.88
N THR A 90 8.27 6.65 0.82
CA THR A 90 8.39 7.65 -0.26
C THR A 90 7.15 7.61 -1.16
N GLN A 91 6.99 8.61 -2.04
CA GLN A 91 6.03 8.48 -3.14
C GLN A 91 6.50 7.39 -4.10
N GLY A 92 5.60 6.49 -4.48
CA GLY A 92 5.90 5.42 -5.42
C GLY A 92 4.67 4.94 -6.17
N VAL A 93 4.82 3.83 -6.88
CA VAL A 93 3.72 3.14 -7.56
C VAL A 93 3.48 1.77 -6.96
N MET A 94 2.21 1.41 -6.82
CA MET A 94 1.76 0.07 -6.40
C MET A 94 1.01 -0.60 -7.54
N SER A 95 1.21 -1.91 -7.69
CA SER A 95 0.48 -2.73 -8.66
C SER A 95 -1.04 -2.57 -8.48
N PRO A 96 -1.84 -2.54 -9.56
CA PRO A 96 -3.30 -2.53 -9.47
C PRO A 96 -3.91 -3.72 -8.72
N LEU A 97 -3.12 -4.76 -8.44
CA LEU A 97 -3.50 -5.90 -7.60
C LEU A 97 -3.69 -5.52 -6.13
N TYR A 98 -3.18 -4.38 -5.69
CA TYR A 98 -3.34 -3.89 -4.32
C TYR A 98 -4.49 -2.88 -4.24
N THR A 99 -5.07 -2.78 -3.05
CA THR A 99 -6.00 -1.69 -2.72
C THR A 99 -5.25 -0.60 -1.99
N VAL A 100 -5.36 0.64 -2.47
CA VAL A 100 -4.79 1.81 -1.83
C VAL A 100 -5.91 2.70 -1.33
N PHE A 101 -5.81 3.21 -0.10
CA PHE A 101 -6.80 4.09 0.50
C PHE A 101 -6.15 5.06 1.48
N SER A 102 -6.83 6.17 1.75
CA SER A 102 -6.41 7.19 2.71
C SER A 102 -7.60 7.59 3.58
N PHE A 103 -7.31 8.08 4.78
CA PHE A 103 -8.29 8.63 5.71
C PHE A 103 -8.39 10.14 5.54
#